data_AF-A0A2V8SWZ0-F1
#
_entry.id   AF-A0A2V8SWZ0-F1
#
_cell.length_a   1.000
_cell.length_b   1.000
_cell.length_c   1.000
_cell.angle_alpha   90.00
_cell.angle_beta   90.00
_cell.angle_gamma   90.00
#
_symmetry.space_group_name_H-M   'P 1'
#
loop_
_entity.id
_entity.type
_entity.pdbx_description
1 polymer ?
#
loop_
_entity_poly.entity_id
_entity_poly.type
_entity_poly.pdbx_seq_one_letter_code
_entity_poly.pdbx_strand_id
1 'polypeptide(L)'
;MADLALQILHQGSAFFVSRSIVKLFCALLLVFAAVGLARSQSVIDDDLAPPPVRVMSPDEKSRLAAEVEIKRRTKLALELMDLRLKQAEKLDAAENYDPMYIELGAFHGIMDNTLEFLNKSDKESGKVLNNFKRFEIGLRAFIPRLEFMRHDMPIKYEHYLRSLGKSIRAARSKAVENLFDDTVVPDKKPENSQPL
;
A
#
# COMPACT_ATOMS: atom_id res chain seq x y z
N MET A 1 -76.32 -13.37 19.12
CA MET A 1 -76.14 -12.62 17.84
C MET A 1 -75.32 -11.33 18.04
N ALA A 2 -74.43 -11.24 19.03
CA ALA A 2 -73.60 -10.04 19.27
C ALA A 2 -72.08 -10.33 19.26
N ASP A 3 -71.69 -11.60 19.08
CA ASP A 3 -70.29 -12.04 19.25
C ASP A 3 -69.50 -12.15 17.94
N LEU A 4 -70.17 -12.05 16.79
CA LEU A 4 -69.53 -12.20 15.47
C LEU A 4 -69.07 -10.87 14.86
N ALA A 5 -69.49 -9.73 15.44
CA ALA A 5 -69.15 -8.40 14.94
C ALA A 5 -67.81 -7.87 15.49
N LEU A 6 -67.29 -8.43 16.60
CA LEU A 6 -66.09 -7.91 17.26
C LEU A 6 -64.77 -8.52 16.71
N GLN A 7 -64.84 -9.65 16.00
CA GLN A 7 -63.63 -10.32 15.48
C GLN A 7 -63.12 -9.75 14.15
N ILE A 8 -63.93 -8.98 13.41
CA ILE A 8 -63.55 -8.48 12.08
C ILE A 8 -62.77 -7.15 12.17
N LEU A 9 -62.88 -6.40 13.27
CA LEU A 9 -62.24 -5.07 13.40
C LEU A 9 -60.76 -5.12 13.82
N HIS A 10 -60.25 -6.27 14.24
CA HIS A 10 -58.89 -6.39 14.78
C HIS A 10 -57.85 -7.02 13.82
N GLN A 11 -58.25 -7.42 12.60
CA GLN A 11 -57.33 -8.00 11.61
C GLN A 11 -56.74 -6.99 10.61
N GLY A 12 -57.28 -5.76 10.53
CA GLY A 12 -56.81 -4.75 9.56
C GLY A 12 -55.58 -3.94 9.98
N SER A 13 -55.22 -3.91 11.27
CA SER A 13 -54.19 -3.00 11.81
C SER A 13 -52.78 -3.58 11.80
N ALA A 14 -52.62 -4.91 11.82
CA ALA A 14 -51.30 -5.55 11.91
C ALA A 14 -50.49 -5.48 10.60
N PHE A 15 -51.16 -5.42 9.43
CA PHE A 15 -50.46 -5.36 8.13
C PHE A 15 -49.92 -3.97 7.79
N PHE A 16 -50.49 -2.91 8.34
CA PHE A 16 -50.12 -1.52 8.00
C PHE A 16 -48.91 -1.01 8.79
N VAL A 17 -48.78 -1.46 10.05
CA VAL A 17 -47.65 -1.13 10.93
C VAL A 17 -46.34 -1.74 10.42
N SER A 18 -46.39 -2.99 9.93
CA SER A 18 -45.22 -3.71 9.41
C SER A 18 -44.58 -3.02 8.19
N ARG A 19 -45.39 -2.54 7.22
CA ARG A 19 -44.88 -1.85 6.02
C ARG A 19 -44.27 -0.49 6.33
N SER A 20 -44.74 0.18 7.38
CA SER A 20 -44.24 1.50 7.78
C SER A 20 -42.93 1.40 8.56
N ILE A 21 -42.77 0.37 9.40
CA ILE A 21 -41.53 0.08 10.14
C ILE A 21 -40.40 -0.31 9.18
N VAL A 22 -40.68 -1.14 8.17
CA VAL A 22 -39.67 -1.54 7.16
C VAL A 22 -39.18 -0.34 6.36
N LYS A 23 -40.08 0.59 5.97
CA LYS A 23 -39.68 1.82 5.27
C LYS A 23 -38.81 2.73 6.15
N LEU A 24 -39.14 2.85 7.44
CA LEU A 24 -38.36 3.64 8.39
C LEU A 24 -36.97 3.04 8.60
N PHE A 25 -36.88 1.71 8.73
CA PHE A 25 -35.62 0.99 8.89
C PHE A 25 -34.74 1.09 7.64
N CYS A 26 -35.31 0.92 6.44
CA CYS A 26 -34.59 1.12 5.18
C CYS A 26 -34.11 2.57 4.99
N ALA A 27 -34.92 3.56 5.38
CA ALA A 27 -34.51 4.97 5.35
C ALA A 27 -33.35 5.24 6.33
N LEU A 28 -33.40 4.65 7.53
CA LEU A 28 -32.33 4.75 8.51
C LEU A 28 -31.02 4.12 7.99
N LEU A 29 -31.10 2.93 7.38
CA LEU A 29 -29.95 2.27 6.76
C LEU A 29 -29.35 3.09 5.61
N LEU A 30 -30.18 3.73 4.79
CA LEU A 30 -29.71 4.63 3.74
C LEU A 30 -28.99 5.86 4.30
N VAL A 31 -29.49 6.45 5.39
CA VAL A 31 -28.82 7.57 6.08
C VAL A 31 -27.48 7.12 6.67
N PHE A 32 -27.42 5.96 7.33
CA PHE A 32 -26.17 5.42 7.85
C PHE A 32 -25.15 5.10 6.74
N ALA A 33 -25.60 4.56 5.60
CA ALA A 33 -24.75 4.30 4.45
C ALA A 33 -24.20 5.60 3.82
N ALA A 34 -25.03 6.65 3.73
CA ALA A 34 -24.63 7.95 3.20
C ALA A 34 -23.59 8.64 4.09
N VAL A 35 -23.74 8.57 5.42
CA VAL A 35 -22.77 9.10 6.38
C VAL A 35 -21.42 8.34 6.30
N GLY A 36 -21.46 7.03 6.06
CA GLY A 36 -20.27 6.22 5.82
C GLY A 36 -19.50 6.64 4.57
N LEU A 37 -20.20 6.91 3.46
CA LEU A 37 -19.59 7.37 2.21
C LEU A 37 -19.01 8.79 2.32
N ALA A 38 -19.70 9.70 3.00
CA ALA A 38 -19.26 11.09 3.16
C ALA A 38 -17.94 11.22 3.95
N ARG A 39 -17.68 10.32 4.90
CA ARG A 39 -16.39 10.27 5.62
C ARG A 39 -15.22 9.71 4.80
N SER A 40 -15.47 9.16 3.61
CA SER A 40 -14.43 8.61 2.74
C SER A 40 -13.89 9.63 1.72
N GLN A 41 -14.44 10.84 1.65
CA GLN A 41 -13.90 11.90 0.80
C GLN A 41 -12.76 12.60 1.54
N SER A 42 -11.52 12.31 1.14
CA SER A 42 -10.35 13.07 1.57
C SER A 42 -10.45 14.47 0.96
N VAL A 43 -10.86 15.45 1.76
CA VAL A 43 -10.67 16.86 1.45
C VAL A 43 -9.16 17.07 1.32
N ILE A 44 -8.68 17.33 0.10
CA ILE A 44 -7.31 17.79 -0.10
C ILE A 44 -7.32 19.23 0.40
N ASP A 45 -6.85 19.42 1.63
CA ASP A 45 -6.73 20.72 2.25
C ASP A 45 -5.63 21.52 1.53
N ASP A 46 -5.88 22.79 1.20
CA ASP A 46 -4.91 23.66 0.52
C ASP A 46 -3.67 23.94 1.40
N ASP A 47 -3.72 23.61 2.70
CA ASP A 47 -2.60 23.75 3.64
C ASP A 47 -1.68 22.52 3.72
N LEU A 48 -1.89 21.48 2.90
CA LEU A 48 -1.02 20.29 2.90
C LEU A 48 0.39 20.61 2.40
N ALA A 49 1.41 20.06 3.06
CA ALA A 49 2.79 20.18 2.60
C ALA A 49 2.95 19.51 1.22
N PRO A 50 3.68 20.15 0.27
CA PRO A 50 3.90 19.58 -1.04
C PRO A 50 4.67 18.25 -0.91
N PRO A 51 4.38 17.25 -1.76
CA PRO A 51 5.14 16.01 -1.75
C PRO A 51 6.61 16.29 -2.12
N PRO A 52 7.57 15.67 -1.42
CA PRO A 52 8.98 15.84 -1.74
C PRO A 52 9.31 15.23 -3.09
N VAL A 53 10.34 15.79 -3.72
CA VAL A 53 10.85 15.29 -4.98
C VAL A 53 11.51 13.93 -4.73
N ARG A 54 11.14 12.93 -5.55
CA ARG A 54 11.59 11.54 -5.40
C ARG A 54 12.95 11.31 -6.05
N VAL A 55 13.97 12.02 -5.58
CA VAL A 55 15.32 11.98 -6.18
C VAL A 55 16.33 11.53 -5.14
N MET A 56 17.12 10.52 -5.51
CA MET A 56 18.33 10.16 -4.76
C MET A 56 19.48 11.09 -5.15
N SER A 57 20.49 11.18 -4.29
CA SER A 57 21.69 11.95 -4.60
C SER A 57 22.47 11.35 -5.77
N PRO A 58 23.27 12.17 -6.50
CA PRO A 58 24.15 11.67 -7.55
C PRO A 58 25.14 10.61 -7.06
N ASP A 59 25.64 10.73 -5.83
CA ASP A 59 26.52 9.76 -5.20
C ASP A 59 25.84 8.38 -5.08
N GLU A 60 24.65 8.33 -4.47
CA GLU A 60 23.89 7.09 -4.30
C GLU A 60 23.57 6.44 -5.64
N LYS A 61 23.18 7.24 -6.64
CA LYS A 61 22.94 6.76 -7.99
C LYS A 61 24.19 6.13 -8.59
N SER A 62 25.35 6.77 -8.42
CA SER A 62 26.63 6.25 -8.90
C SER A 62 27.02 4.95 -8.20
N ARG A 63 26.84 4.87 -6.88
CA ARG A 63 27.15 3.69 -6.07
C ARG A 63 26.28 2.49 -6.43
N LEU A 64 24.99 2.73 -6.65
CA LEU A 64 24.06 1.70 -7.12
C LEU A 64 24.37 1.26 -8.55
N ALA A 65 24.74 2.20 -9.44
CA ALA A 65 25.10 1.87 -10.81
C ALA A 65 26.43 1.11 -10.92
N ALA A 66 27.38 1.36 -10.01
CA ALA A 66 28.67 0.69 -9.96
C ALA A 66 28.57 -0.78 -9.51
N GLU A 67 27.53 -1.14 -8.74
CA GLU A 67 27.33 -2.53 -8.31
C GLU A 67 26.60 -3.34 -9.39
N VAL A 68 27.38 -4.16 -10.11
CA VAL A 68 26.88 -5.03 -11.18
C VAL A 68 26.13 -6.25 -10.63
N GLU A 69 26.52 -6.75 -9.45
CA GLU A 69 25.95 -7.96 -8.92
C GLU A 69 24.60 -7.67 -8.24
N ILE A 70 23.55 -8.34 -8.73
CA ILE A 70 22.16 -8.06 -8.36
C ILE A 70 21.93 -8.18 -6.86
N LYS A 71 22.51 -9.18 -6.19
CA LYS A 71 22.33 -9.38 -4.75
C LYS A 71 23.01 -8.28 -3.93
N ARG A 72 24.25 -7.92 -4.26
CA ARG A 72 24.96 -6.82 -3.61
C ARG A 72 24.27 -5.48 -3.85
N ARG A 73 23.79 -5.22 -5.08
CA ARG A 73 23.06 -3.99 -5.40
C ARG A 73 21.75 -3.88 -4.66
N THR A 74 20.96 -4.97 -4.60
CA THR A 74 19.70 -5.01 -3.84
C THR A 74 19.94 -4.79 -2.36
N LYS A 75 21.01 -5.38 -1.81
CA LYS A 75 21.40 -5.17 -0.40
C LYS A 75 21.79 -3.71 -0.15
N LEU A 76 22.65 -3.15 -1.01
CA LEU A 76 23.10 -1.76 -0.92
C LEU A 76 21.90 -0.79 -0.98
N ALA A 77 20.94 -1.03 -1.88
CA ALA A 77 19.73 -0.22 -1.96
C ALA A 77 18.95 -0.23 -0.64
N LEU A 78 18.72 -1.39 -0.04
CA LEU A 78 18.04 -1.51 1.25
C LEU A 78 18.81 -0.82 2.38
N GLU A 79 20.15 -0.90 2.37
CA GLU A 79 21.01 -0.21 3.34
C GLU A 79 20.93 1.32 3.20
N LEU A 80 20.91 1.83 1.96
CA LEU A 80 20.74 3.27 1.70
C LEU A 80 19.33 3.74 2.09
N MET A 81 18.28 2.97 1.78
CA MET A 81 16.92 3.25 2.23
C MET A 81 16.83 3.31 3.76
N ASP A 82 17.43 2.34 4.47
CA ASP A 82 17.47 2.35 5.92
C ASP A 82 18.20 3.58 6.48
N LEU A 83 19.31 3.99 5.85
CA LEU A 83 20.04 5.20 6.21
C LEU A 83 19.17 6.46 6.06
N ARG A 84 18.47 6.60 4.92
CA ARG A 84 17.56 7.73 4.67
C ARG A 84 16.43 7.78 5.68
N LEU A 85 15.81 6.64 5.97
CA LEU A 85 14.73 6.58 6.96
C LEU A 85 15.24 6.93 8.37
N LYS A 86 16.43 6.44 8.78
CA LYS A 86 17.04 6.81 10.05
C LYS A 86 17.34 8.31 10.17
N GLN A 87 17.72 8.96 9.07
CA GLN A 87 17.90 10.41 9.06
C GLN A 87 16.57 11.14 9.16
N ALA A 88 15.56 10.68 8.43
CA ALA A 88 14.20 11.22 8.52
C ALA A 88 13.65 11.12 9.95
N GLU A 89 13.79 9.99 10.63
CA GLU A 89 13.38 9.79 12.03
C GLU A 89 14.09 10.75 13.00
N LYS A 90 15.38 11.03 12.78
CA LYS A 90 16.11 12.00 13.60
C LYS A 90 15.61 13.42 13.40
N LEU A 91 15.24 13.78 12.16
CA LEU A 91 14.73 15.09 11.81
C LEU A 91 13.29 15.27 12.31
N ASP A 92 12.48 14.23 12.26
CA ASP A 92 11.13 14.16 12.83
C ASP A 92 11.16 14.39 14.35
N ALA A 93 12.05 13.68 15.07
CA ALA A 93 12.26 13.88 16.50
C ALA A 93 12.76 15.29 16.88
N ALA A 94 13.31 16.02 15.91
CA ALA A 94 13.75 17.41 16.06
C ALA A 94 12.75 18.42 15.47
N GLU A 95 11.55 17.97 15.06
CA GLU A 95 10.49 18.76 14.43
C GLU A 95 10.93 19.51 13.15
N ASN A 96 12.00 19.03 12.51
CA ASN A 96 12.57 19.60 11.28
C ASN A 96 11.98 18.89 10.06
N TYR A 97 10.74 19.24 9.71
CA TYR A 97 9.96 18.52 8.70
C TYR A 97 10.43 18.73 7.25
N ASP A 98 10.93 19.91 6.89
CA ASP A 98 11.43 20.19 5.54
C ASP A 98 12.61 19.28 5.15
N PRO A 99 13.71 19.21 5.93
CA PRO A 99 14.80 18.28 5.64
C PRO A 99 14.37 16.82 5.81
N MET A 100 13.46 16.50 6.73
CA MET A 100 12.89 15.15 6.84
C MET A 100 12.24 14.72 5.51
N TYR A 101 11.49 15.61 4.87
CA TYR A 101 10.86 15.37 3.58
C TYR A 101 11.86 15.10 2.48
N ILE A 102 13.00 15.79 2.48
CA ILE A 102 14.10 15.53 1.54
C ILE A 102 14.62 14.10 1.71
N GLU A 103 14.85 13.66 2.95
CA GLU A 103 15.29 12.30 3.26
C GLU A 103 14.26 11.24 2.83
N LEU A 104 12.97 11.49 3.07
CA LEU A 104 11.89 10.59 2.63
C LEU A 104 11.72 10.56 1.11
N GLY A 105 11.94 11.70 0.43
CA GLY A 105 11.97 11.79 -1.03
C GLY A 105 13.13 10.97 -1.62
N ALA A 106 14.32 11.06 -1.02
CA ALA A 106 15.47 10.25 -1.41
C ALA A 106 15.23 8.75 -1.18
N PHE A 107 14.65 8.37 -0.03
CA PHE A 107 14.19 7.00 0.24
C PHE A 107 13.28 6.47 -0.88
N HIS A 108 12.27 7.26 -1.27
CA HIS A 108 11.33 6.89 -2.33
C HIS A 108 12.04 6.73 -3.68
N GLY A 109 12.95 7.64 -4.01
CA GLY A 109 13.75 7.57 -5.23
C GLY A 109 14.61 6.30 -5.31
N ILE A 110 15.21 5.87 -4.19
CA ILE A 110 15.99 4.62 -4.12
C ILE A 110 15.09 3.41 -4.32
N MET A 111 13.91 3.40 -3.71
CA MET A 111 12.92 2.34 -3.90
C MET A 111 12.52 2.19 -5.38
N ASP A 112 12.16 3.30 -6.04
CA ASP A 112 11.73 3.30 -7.44
C ASP A 112 12.85 2.83 -8.37
N ASN A 113 14.08 3.33 -8.17
CA ASN A 113 15.24 2.90 -8.95
C ASN A 113 15.56 1.41 -8.78
N THR A 114 15.43 0.90 -7.56
CA THR A 114 15.71 -0.51 -7.26
C THR A 114 14.68 -1.42 -7.92
N LEU A 115 13.40 -1.06 -7.86
CA LEU A 115 12.36 -1.76 -8.61
C LEU A 115 12.63 -1.73 -10.11
N GLU A 116 12.97 -0.56 -10.66
CA GLU A 116 13.28 -0.44 -12.09
C GLU A 116 14.44 -1.35 -12.48
N PHE A 117 15.52 -1.37 -11.69
CA PHE A 117 16.66 -2.25 -11.92
C PHE A 117 16.28 -3.74 -11.90
N LEU A 118 15.52 -4.17 -10.88
CA LEU A 118 15.10 -5.57 -10.76
C LEU A 118 14.16 -5.98 -11.91
N ASN A 119 13.27 -5.09 -12.34
CA ASN A 119 12.37 -5.35 -13.47
C ASN A 119 13.10 -5.42 -14.83
N LYS A 120 14.22 -4.71 -15.00
CA LYS A 120 15.04 -4.75 -16.21
C LYS A 120 16.06 -5.90 -16.21
N SER A 121 16.28 -6.53 -15.07
CA SER A 121 17.20 -7.66 -14.94
C SER A 121 16.52 -8.94 -15.46
N ASP A 122 17.34 -9.91 -15.87
CA ASP A 122 16.88 -11.20 -16.40
C ASP A 122 16.01 -11.98 -15.39
N LYS A 123 14.69 -11.96 -15.62
CA LYS A 123 13.67 -12.55 -14.74
C LYS A 123 13.72 -14.09 -14.74
N GLU A 124 14.20 -14.71 -15.82
CA GLU A 124 14.34 -16.17 -15.93
C GLU A 124 15.45 -16.67 -14.98
N SER A 125 16.36 -15.79 -14.57
CA SER A 125 17.37 -16.13 -13.57
C SER A 125 16.74 -16.24 -12.17
N GLY A 126 16.85 -17.42 -11.55
CA GLY A 126 16.47 -17.61 -10.14
C GLY A 126 17.19 -16.66 -9.16
N LYS A 127 18.27 -15.98 -9.60
CA LYS A 127 18.95 -14.92 -8.85
C LYS A 127 18.10 -13.65 -8.74
N VAL A 128 17.44 -13.21 -9.81
CA VAL A 128 16.56 -12.03 -9.78
C VAL A 128 15.34 -12.30 -8.90
N LEU A 129 14.73 -13.48 -9.03
CA LEU A 129 13.60 -13.91 -8.20
C LEU A 129 13.89 -13.84 -6.69
N ASN A 130 15.05 -14.39 -6.29
CA ASN A 130 15.51 -14.32 -4.90
C ASN A 130 15.73 -12.88 -4.41
N ASN A 131 16.09 -11.96 -5.31
CA ASN A 131 16.29 -10.55 -4.98
C ASN A 131 14.98 -9.76 -4.94
N PHE A 132 13.98 -10.06 -5.77
CA PHE A 132 12.62 -9.56 -5.57
C PHE A 132 12.07 -9.96 -4.20
N LYS A 133 12.24 -11.22 -3.80
CA LYS A 133 11.85 -11.69 -2.47
C LYS A 133 12.61 -10.96 -1.35
N ARG A 134 13.93 -10.80 -1.49
CA ARG A 134 14.74 -10.04 -0.52
C ARG A 134 14.26 -8.60 -0.40
N PHE A 135 13.98 -7.95 -1.52
CA PHE A 135 13.52 -6.58 -1.57
C PHE A 135 12.14 -6.44 -0.92
N GLU A 136 11.18 -7.30 -1.26
CA GLU A 136 9.85 -7.33 -0.63
C GLU A 136 9.93 -7.47 0.90
N ILE A 137 10.72 -8.42 1.38
CA ILE A 137 10.91 -8.66 2.82
C ILE A 137 11.55 -7.44 3.48
N GLY A 138 12.57 -6.84 2.84
CA GLY A 138 13.23 -5.64 3.33
C GLY A 138 12.25 -4.46 3.45
N LEU A 139 11.42 -4.24 2.43
CA LEU A 139 10.41 -3.17 2.43
C LEU A 139 9.40 -3.29 3.57
N ARG A 140 9.08 -4.50 4.02
CA ARG A 140 8.14 -4.73 5.11
C ARG A 140 8.59 -4.08 6.42
N ALA A 141 9.90 -4.02 6.68
CA ALA A 141 10.45 -3.46 7.90
C ALA A 141 10.25 -1.93 8.02
N PHE A 142 10.04 -1.22 6.91
CA PHE A 142 9.93 0.24 6.90
C PHE A 142 8.51 0.73 7.24
N ILE A 143 7.47 -0.07 6.97
CA ILE A 143 6.06 0.32 7.23
C ILE A 143 5.82 0.72 8.69
N PRO A 144 6.12 -0.12 9.71
CA PRO A 144 5.82 0.25 11.10
C PRO A 144 6.56 1.51 11.56
N ARG A 145 7.75 1.78 11.01
CA ARG A 145 8.56 2.97 11.33
C ARG A 145 7.93 4.25 10.75
N LEU A 146 7.46 4.18 9.51
CA LEU A 146 6.72 5.30 8.90
C LEU A 146 5.39 5.58 9.60
N GLU A 147 4.67 4.54 10.03
CA GLU A 147 3.42 4.73 10.78
C GLU A 147 3.68 5.32 12.18
N PHE A 148 4.82 5.02 12.79
CA PHE A 148 5.26 5.64 14.04
C PHE A 148 5.51 7.15 13.85
N MET A 149 6.36 7.54 12.89
CA MET A 149 6.60 8.97 12.57
C MET A 149 5.29 9.70 12.25
N ARG A 150 4.39 9.06 11.49
CA ARG A 150 3.10 9.64 11.11
C ARG A 150 2.22 9.99 12.32
N HIS A 151 2.32 9.23 13.41
CA HIS A 151 1.45 9.41 14.57
C HIS A 151 1.75 10.71 15.32
N ASP A 152 3.02 11.10 15.40
CA ASP A 152 3.46 12.22 16.25
C ASP A 152 3.52 13.56 15.49
N MET A 153 3.28 13.54 14.18
CA MET A 153 3.46 14.71 13.33
C MET A 153 2.18 15.55 13.12
N PRO A 154 2.30 16.85 12.80
CA PRO A 154 1.16 17.67 12.40
C PRO A 154 0.49 17.16 11.12
N ILE A 155 -0.85 17.27 11.05
CA ILE A 155 -1.70 16.78 9.94
C ILE A 155 -1.19 17.25 8.56
N LYS A 156 -0.67 18.48 8.48
CA LYS A 156 -0.08 19.08 7.28
C LYS A 156 0.97 18.18 6.61
N TYR A 157 1.76 17.46 7.41
CA TYR A 157 2.87 16.63 6.94
C TYR A 157 2.54 15.12 6.91
N GLU A 158 1.45 14.72 7.56
CA GLU A 158 1.02 13.31 7.60
C GLU A 158 0.68 12.74 6.22
N HIS A 159 0.10 13.57 5.34
CA HIS A 159 -0.46 13.10 4.08
C HIS A 159 0.60 12.39 3.20
N TYR A 160 1.82 12.92 3.16
CA TYR A 160 2.88 12.31 2.38
C TYR A 160 3.33 10.96 2.95
N LEU A 161 3.50 10.83 4.27
CA LEU A 161 3.90 9.55 4.89
C LEU A 161 2.85 8.47 4.63
N ARG A 162 1.57 8.81 4.66
CA ARG A 162 0.48 7.90 4.28
C ARG A 162 0.60 7.45 2.82
N SER A 163 0.89 8.38 1.92
CA SER A 163 1.13 8.08 0.50
C SER A 163 2.36 7.20 0.29
N LEU A 164 3.47 7.49 0.97
CA LEU A 164 4.70 6.69 0.93
C LEU A 164 4.45 5.28 1.44
N GLY A 165 3.71 5.12 2.54
CA GLY A 165 3.29 3.82 3.05
C GLY A 165 2.45 3.03 2.03
N LYS A 166 1.60 3.70 1.24
CA LYS A 166 0.89 3.06 0.11
C LYS A 166 1.86 2.66 -1.01
N SER A 167 2.80 3.53 -1.38
CA SER A 167 3.84 3.22 -2.37
C SER A 167 4.69 2.02 -1.97
N ILE A 168 5.08 1.88 -0.70
CA ILE A 168 5.81 0.70 -0.21
C ILE A 168 4.96 -0.57 -0.34
N ARG A 169 3.67 -0.51 0.00
CA ARG A 169 2.75 -1.65 -0.18
C ARG A 169 2.63 -2.01 -1.67
N ALA A 170 2.51 -1.03 -2.56
CA ALA A 170 2.45 -1.24 -4.01
C ALA A 170 3.77 -1.84 -4.55
N ALA A 171 4.92 -1.33 -4.11
CA ALA A 171 6.24 -1.87 -4.43
C ALA A 171 6.38 -3.34 -4.02
N ARG A 172 5.87 -3.69 -2.84
CA ARG A 172 5.82 -5.08 -2.36
C ARG A 172 4.91 -5.93 -3.22
N SER A 173 3.69 -5.48 -3.54
CA SER A 173 2.80 -6.22 -4.44
C SER A 173 3.45 -6.48 -5.80
N LYS A 174 4.08 -5.46 -6.39
CA LYS A 174 4.81 -5.60 -7.66
C LYS A 174 5.97 -6.59 -7.55
N ALA A 175 6.71 -6.57 -6.44
CA ALA A 175 7.77 -7.55 -6.22
C ALA A 175 7.21 -8.98 -6.15
N VAL A 176 6.07 -9.18 -5.47
CA VAL A 176 5.35 -10.47 -5.37
C VAL A 176 4.80 -10.94 -6.71
N GLU A 177 4.18 -10.07 -7.51
CA GLU A 177 3.67 -10.43 -8.84
C GLU A 177 4.78 -10.97 -9.74
N ASN A 178 5.94 -10.33 -9.75
CA ASN A 178 7.12 -10.80 -10.49
C ASN A 178 7.65 -12.16 -10.00
N LEU A 179 7.26 -12.63 -8.80
CA LEU A 179 7.65 -13.97 -8.35
C LEU A 179 6.88 -15.09 -9.05
N PHE A 180 5.77 -14.78 -9.73
CA PHE A 180 4.85 -15.77 -10.30
C PHE A 180 4.64 -15.62 -11.81
N ASP A 181 5.33 -14.69 -12.47
CA ASP A 181 5.13 -14.33 -13.89
C ASP A 181 5.49 -15.49 -14.85
N ASP A 182 6.58 -16.24 -14.60
CA ASP A 182 7.10 -17.26 -15.55
C ASP A 182 7.27 -18.70 -15.02
N THR A 183 7.06 -18.97 -13.72
CA THR A 183 7.41 -20.28 -13.12
C THR A 183 6.24 -21.23 -12.82
N VAL A 184 5.02 -20.93 -13.29
CA VAL A 184 3.83 -21.77 -13.00
C VAL A 184 3.55 -22.87 -14.02
N VAL A 185 4.29 -22.94 -15.13
CA VAL A 185 4.25 -24.08 -16.05
C VAL A 185 5.63 -24.73 -16.08
N PRO A 186 5.81 -25.90 -15.45
CA PRO A 186 7.00 -26.70 -15.67
C PRO A 186 7.11 -26.98 -17.16
N ASP A 187 8.23 -26.65 -17.79
CA ASP A 187 8.55 -27.17 -19.12
C ASP A 187 8.49 -28.69 -19.03
N LYS A 188 7.49 -29.27 -19.72
CA LYS A 188 7.42 -30.71 -19.92
C LYS A 188 8.73 -31.12 -20.57
N LYS A 189 9.56 -31.85 -19.81
CA LYS A 189 10.70 -32.58 -20.35
C LYS A 189 10.18 -33.37 -21.58
N PRO A 190 10.74 -33.19 -22.78
CA PRO A 190 10.28 -33.94 -23.95
C PRO A 190 10.53 -35.43 -23.70
N GLU A 191 9.45 -36.14 -23.42
CA GLU A 191 9.38 -37.59 -23.41
C GLU A 191 9.41 -38.06 -24.87
N ASN A 192 10.60 -38.07 -25.46
CA ASN A 192 10.92 -39.01 -26.53
C ASN A 192 12.43 -39.06 -26.77
N SER A 193 13.04 -40.12 -26.26
CA SER A 193 14.36 -40.59 -26.69
C SER A 193 14.40 -42.10 -26.67
N GLN A 194 13.45 -42.73 -27.38
CA GLN A 194 13.72 -43.95 -28.14
C GLN A 194 12.97 -43.81 -29.48
N PRO A 195 13.67 -44.01 -30.61
CA PRO A 195 13.73 -45.37 -31.13
C PRO A 195 15.08 -45.74 -31.77
N LEU A 196 15.58 -46.94 -31.43
CA LEU A 196 15.97 -48.03 -32.33
C LEU A 196 16.50 -49.20 -31.50
#